data_AF-A8G2P7-F1
#
_entry.id   AF-A8G2P7-F1
#
_cell.length_a   1.000
_cell.length_b   1.000
_cell.length_c   1.000
_cell.angle_alpha   90.00
_cell.angle_beta   90.00
_cell.angle_gamma   90.00
#
_symmetry.space_group_name_H-M   'P 1'
#
loop_
_entity.id
_entity.type
_entity.pdbx_description
1 polymer ?
#
loop_
_entity_poly.entity_id
_entity_poly.type
_entity_poly.pdbx_seq_one_letter_code
_entity_poly.pdbx_strand_id
1 'polypeptide(L)'
;MEETLASQKMVEIDLINNLEKISSEIPNRILKLEGFILKANQKEQLEIIIFKGFSSSTTHQIEIDLEKKVIASTYKLTNFKLYKAPLTENEDNFIRANQNIVFFLNSKNWI
;
A
#
# COMPACT_ATOMS: atom_id res chain seq x y z
N MET A 1 -3.98 -28.62 -8.57
CA MET A 1 -3.72 -27.78 -7.39
C MET A 1 -3.55 -26.34 -7.88
N GLU A 2 -4.62 -25.73 -8.41
CA GLU A 2 -4.66 -24.35 -8.92
C GLU A 2 -5.57 -23.44 -8.06
N GLU A 3 -6.34 -24.05 -7.17
CA GLU A 3 -7.43 -23.44 -6.42
C GLU A 3 -6.92 -22.52 -5.28
N THR A 4 -5.68 -22.75 -4.82
CA THR A 4 -5.08 -22.03 -3.69
C THR A 4 -4.41 -20.71 -4.09
N LEU A 5 -3.82 -20.63 -5.29
CA LEU A 5 -3.13 -19.44 -5.80
C LEU A 5 -4.11 -18.34 -6.20
N ALA A 6 -5.24 -18.72 -6.80
CA ALA A 6 -6.30 -17.77 -7.16
C ALA A 6 -6.94 -17.13 -5.91
N SER A 7 -7.15 -17.91 -4.85
CA SER A 7 -7.71 -17.42 -3.58
C SER A 7 -6.78 -16.44 -2.86
N GLN A 8 -5.48 -16.74 -2.78
CA GLN A 8 -4.49 -15.80 -2.19
C GLN A 8 -4.42 -14.49 -2.97
N LYS A 9 -4.33 -14.57 -4.30
CA LYS A 9 -4.30 -13.38 -5.17
C LYS A 9 -5.54 -12.51 -5.03
N MET A 10 -6.72 -13.12 -4.84
CA MET A 10 -7.98 -12.39 -4.66
C MET A 10 -8.08 -11.69 -3.29
N VAL A 11 -7.57 -12.32 -2.23
CA VAL A 11 -7.47 -11.72 -0.88
C VAL A 11 -6.51 -10.53 -0.87
N GLU A 12 -5.41 -10.62 -1.61
CA GLU A 12 -4.41 -9.57 -1.62
C GLU A 12 -4.79 -8.37 -2.50
N ILE A 13 -5.48 -8.61 -3.63
CA ILE A 13 -6.10 -7.54 -4.43
C ILE A 13 -7.15 -6.80 -3.61
N ASP A 14 -7.96 -7.53 -2.83
CA ASP A 14 -8.95 -6.93 -1.93
C ASP A 14 -8.29 -6.06 -0.85
N LEU A 15 -7.16 -6.51 -0.31
CA LEU A 15 -6.40 -5.77 0.70
C LEU A 15 -5.94 -4.39 0.19
N ILE A 16 -5.29 -4.33 -0.98
CA ILE A 16 -4.80 -3.06 -1.53
C ILE A 16 -5.97 -2.14 -1.88
N ASN A 17 -7.03 -2.66 -2.49
CA ASN A 17 -8.22 -1.88 -2.82
C ASN A 17 -8.86 -1.25 -1.57
N ASN A 18 -8.94 -2.01 -0.46
CA ASN A 18 -9.45 -1.48 0.80
C ASN A 18 -8.56 -0.37 1.38
N LEU A 19 -7.24 -0.53 1.33
CA LEU A 19 -6.29 0.49 1.78
C LEU A 19 -6.35 1.76 0.91
N GLU A 20 -6.48 1.61 -0.41
CA GLU A 20 -6.69 2.73 -1.33
C GLU A 20 -7.99 3.48 -1.02
N LYS A 21 -9.07 2.76 -0.72
CA LYS A 21 -10.35 3.36 -0.33
C LYS A 21 -10.21 4.20 0.93
N ILE A 22 -9.58 3.68 1.99
CA ILE A 22 -9.34 4.41 3.23
C ILE A 22 -8.45 5.64 2.97
N SER A 23 -7.40 5.48 2.17
CA SER A 23 -6.52 6.59 1.79
C SER A 23 -7.26 7.71 1.03
N SER A 24 -8.27 7.36 0.23
CA SER A 24 -9.11 8.35 -0.47
C SER A 24 -9.99 9.17 0.48
N GLU A 25 -10.43 8.57 1.59
CA GLU A 25 -11.21 9.21 2.65
C GLU A 25 -10.34 10.09 3.56
N ILE A 26 -9.08 9.71 3.77
CA ILE A 26 -8.14 10.40 4.67
C ILE A 26 -6.90 10.84 3.88
N PRO A 27 -7.01 11.92 3.08
CA PRO A 27 -5.99 12.28 2.11
C PRO A 27 -4.73 12.92 2.71
N ASN A 28 -4.77 13.34 3.98
CA ASN A 28 -3.64 13.89 4.71
C ASN A 28 -2.77 12.79 5.36
N ARG A 29 -2.85 11.56 4.85
CA ARG A 29 -2.13 10.38 5.34
C ARG A 29 -1.47 9.64 4.22
N ILE A 30 -0.33 9.04 4.54
CA ILE A 30 0.48 8.24 3.64
C ILE A 30 0.75 6.92 4.34
N LEU A 31 0.33 5.82 3.73
CA LEU A 31 0.62 4.48 4.22
C LEU A 31 1.78 3.89 3.43
N LYS A 32 2.84 3.54 4.15
CA LYS A 32 4.02 2.88 3.61
C LYS A 32 4.01 1.41 4.01
N LEU A 33 4.03 0.52 3.02
CA LEU A 33 4.14 -0.92 3.19
C LEU A 33 5.57 -1.32 2.79
N GLU A 34 6.33 -1.88 3.73
CA GLU A 34 7.68 -2.38 3.50
C GLU A 34 7.68 -3.91 3.58
N GLY A 35 8.46 -4.53 2.71
CA GLY A 35 8.53 -5.97 2.60
C GLY A 35 9.62 -6.42 1.67
N PHE A 36 9.42 -7.58 1.06
CA PHE A 36 10.34 -8.15 0.12
C PHE A 36 9.64 -9.04 -0.91
N ILE A 37 10.24 -9.15 -2.09
CA ILE A 37 9.86 -10.12 -3.12
C ILE A 37 10.84 -11.29 -3.02
N LEU A 38 10.30 -12.51 -2.88
CA LEU A 38 11.06 -13.75 -2.94
C LEU A 38 11.13 -14.23 -4.39
N LYS A 39 12.29 -14.10 -5.02
CA LYS A 39 12.61 -14.81 -6.27
C LYS A 39 13.46 -16.03 -5.94
N ALA A 40 13.54 -16.98 -6.87
CA ALA A 40 14.15 -18.31 -6.69
C ALA A 40 15.45 -18.31 -5.85
N ASN A 41 16.36 -17.36 -6.08
CA ASN A 41 17.64 -17.25 -5.36
C ASN A 41 17.91 -15.86 -4.75
N GLN A 42 16.93 -14.94 -4.74
CA GLN A 42 17.19 -13.56 -4.30
C GLN A 42 15.98 -12.95 -3.59
N LYS A 43 16.28 -12.15 -2.56
CA LYS A 43 15.31 -11.39 -1.79
C LYS A 43 15.47 -9.92 -2.16
N GLU A 44 14.53 -9.40 -2.93
CA GLU A 44 14.50 -7.98 -3.29
C GLU A 44 13.66 -7.19 -2.30
N GLN A 45 14.14 -6.01 -1.89
CA GLN A 45 13.36 -5.13 -1.02
C GLN A 45 12.17 -4.56 -1.80
N LEU A 46 11.00 -4.59 -1.17
CA LEU A 46 9.77 -4.03 -1.71
C LEU A 46 9.29 -2.90 -0.82
N GLU A 47 8.90 -1.80 -1.46
CA GLU A 47 8.26 -0.67 -0.82
C GLU A 47 7.05 -0.26 -1.66
N ILE A 48 5.89 -0.15 -1.02
CA ILE A 48 4.65 0.33 -1.62
C ILE A 48 4.17 1.52 -0.81
N ILE A 49 3.90 2.63 -1.48
CA ILE A 49 3.38 3.85 -0.86
C ILE A 49 1.97 4.07 -1.38
N ILE A 50 1.00 4.09 -0.47
CA ILE A 50 -0.41 4.37 -0.74
C ILE A 50 -0.74 5.76 -0.20
N PHE A 51 -1.14 6.65 -1.08
CA PHE A 51 -1.56 8.00 -0.73
C PHE A 51 -2.53 8.55 -1.78
N LYS A 52 -3.37 9.50 -1.39
CA LYS A 52 -4.19 10.26 -2.33
C LYS A 52 -3.35 11.39 -2.91
N GLY A 53 -2.91 11.24 -4.16
CA GLY A 53 -2.29 12.32 -4.92
C GLY A 53 -3.32 13.40 -5.27
N PHE A 54 -2.89 14.66 -5.27
CA PHE A 54 -3.66 15.77 -5.79
C PHE A 54 -3.00 16.26 -7.08
N SER A 55 -3.72 16.21 -8.20
CA SER A 55 -3.28 16.82 -9.45
C SER A 55 -3.85 18.23 -9.57
N SER A 56 -2.98 19.21 -9.83
CA SER A 56 -3.40 20.59 -10.14
C SER A 56 -3.84 20.76 -11.60
N SER A 57 -3.80 19.69 -12.41
CA SER A 57 -4.12 19.71 -13.84
C SER A 57 -5.38 18.89 -14.12
N THR A 58 -6.39 19.51 -14.73
CA THR A 58 -7.66 18.88 -15.11
C THR A 58 -7.61 18.25 -16.51
N THR A 59 -6.50 18.39 -17.23
CA THR A 59 -6.38 18.05 -18.67
C THR A 59 -5.58 16.78 -18.95
N HIS A 60 -5.00 16.14 -17.94
CA HIS A 60 -4.28 14.87 -18.09
C HIS A 60 -4.94 13.83 -17.18
N GLN A 61 -5.60 12.86 -17.80
CA GLN A 61 -6.13 11.71 -17.09
C GLN A 61 -4.93 10.95 -16.51
N ILE A 62 -4.92 10.74 -15.20
CA ILE A 62 -3.90 9.93 -14.54
C ILE A 62 -4.07 8.52 -15.09
N GLU A 63 -3.10 8.04 -15.88
CA GLU A 63 -3.08 6.64 -16.32
C GLU A 63 -2.95 5.75 -15.08
N ILE A 64 -4.04 5.07 -14.73
CA ILE A 64 -4.06 4.05 -13.70
C ILE A 64 -3.58 2.77 -14.38
N ASP A 65 -2.29 2.48 -14.28
CA ASP A 65 -1.67 1.22 -14.73
C ASP A 65 -2.18 0.07 -13.83
N LEU A 66 -3.37 -0.44 -14.16
CA LEU A 66 -4.03 -1.55 -13.47
C LEU A 66 -3.29 -2.87 -13.64
N GLU A 67 -2.46 -3.00 -14.69
CA GLU A 67 -1.68 -4.21 -14.96
C GLU A 67 -0.57 -4.44 -13.93
N LYS A 68 -0.03 -3.38 -13.33
CA LYS A 68 0.96 -3.47 -12.23
C LYS A 68 0.39 -3.77 -10.85
N LYS A 69 -0.94 -3.74 -10.68
CA LYS A 69 -1.59 -4.07 -9.39
C LYS A 69 -1.66 -5.57 -9.08
N VAL A 70 -1.03 -6.40 -9.91
CA VAL A 70 -0.83 -7.82 -9.58
C VAL A 70 0.38 -7.92 -8.69
N ILE A 71 0.17 -7.72 -7.39
CA ILE A 71 1.16 -8.17 -6.44
C ILE A 71 1.09 -9.72 -6.50
N ALA A 72 2.07 -10.35 -7.13
CA ALA A 72 2.12 -11.80 -7.37
C ALA A 72 2.52 -12.52 -6.07
N SER A 73 1.95 -13.68 -5.70
CA SER A 73 2.06 -14.38 -4.40
C SER A 73 3.47 -14.59 -3.76
N THR A 74 4.54 -14.09 -4.35
CA THR A 74 5.94 -14.10 -3.93
C THR A 74 6.37 -12.91 -3.05
N TYR A 75 5.53 -11.90 -2.81
CA TYR A 75 5.86 -10.82 -1.88
C TYR A 75 5.50 -11.18 -0.45
N LYS A 76 6.22 -10.59 0.49
CA LYS A 76 5.94 -10.65 1.91
C LYS A 76 6.08 -9.26 2.49
N LEU A 77 4.94 -8.69 2.87
CA LEU A 77 4.88 -7.42 3.58
C LEU A 77 5.13 -7.68 5.07
N THR A 78 5.98 -6.87 5.69
CA THR A 78 6.43 -7.10 7.08
C THR A 78 6.31 -5.90 7.97
N ASN A 79 6.29 -4.70 7.40
CA ASN A 79 6.26 -3.48 8.18
C ASN A 79 5.34 -2.47 7.52
N PHE A 80 4.50 -1.84 8.33
CA PHE A 80 3.49 -0.91 7.86
C PHE A 80 3.59 0.35 8.68
N LYS A 81 3.88 1.47 8.03
CA LYS A 81 4.11 2.76 8.66
C LYS A 81 3.13 3.77 8.10
N LEU A 82 2.50 4.52 8.99
CA LEU A 82 1.61 5.60 8.64
C LEU A 82 2.31 6.92 8.91
N TYR A 83 2.21 7.81 7.93
CA TYR A 83 2.76 9.14 7.98
C TYR A 83 1.67 10.19 7.72
N LYS A 84 1.92 11.42 8.18
CA LYS A 84 1.19 12.61 7.80
C LYS A 84 1.66 13.06 6.41
N ALA A 85 0.73 13.47 5.55
CA ALA A 85 1.05 14.10 4.28
C ALA A 85 1.14 15.64 4.43
N PRO A 86 1.98 16.32 3.63
CA PRO A 86 2.98 15.78 2.70
C PRO A 86 4.22 15.22 3.44
N LEU A 87 4.97 14.30 2.83
CA LEU A 87 6.28 13.89 3.36
C LEU A 87 7.24 15.08 3.22
N THR A 88 7.60 15.71 4.33
CA THR A 88 8.63 16.77 4.37
C THR A 88 9.94 16.19 4.89
N GLU A 89 11.07 16.63 4.32
CA GLU A 89 12.42 16.14 4.68
C GLU A 89 12.82 16.45 6.14
N ASN A 90 12.16 17.40 6.79
CA ASN A 90 12.57 17.98 8.07
C ASN A 90 11.61 17.74 9.25
N GLU A 91 10.50 17.03 9.06
CA GLU A 91 9.58 16.65 10.15
C GLU A 91 9.42 15.14 10.21
N ASP A 92 9.46 14.60 11.43
CA ASP A 92 9.06 13.23 11.71
C ASP A 92 7.53 13.15 11.54
N ASN A 93 7.11 13.10 10.27
CA ASN A 93 5.72 12.93 9.85
C ASN A 93 5.18 11.56 10.25
N PHE A 94 5.97 10.74 10.93
CA PHE A 94 5.58 9.44 11.43
C PHE A 94 4.45 9.57 12.45
N ILE A 95 3.38 8.84 12.20
CA ILE A 95 2.25 8.74 13.12
C ILE A 95 2.38 7.45 13.91
N ARG A 96 2.55 6.33 13.22
CA ARG A 96 2.66 5.01 13.85
C ARG A 96 3.15 3.93 12.90
N ALA A 97 3.59 2.82 13.47
CA ALA A 97 3.86 1.59 12.76
C ALA A 97 3.07 0.43 13.36
N ASN A 98 2.75 -0.56 12.54
CA ASN A 98 2.27 -1.87 13.00
C ASN A 98 2.82 -2.96 12.08
N GLN A 99 3.04 -4.16 12.61
CA GLN A 99 3.43 -5.33 11.82
C GLN A 99 2.22 -6.07 11.22
N ASN A 100 1.02 -5.77 11.69
CA ASN A 100 -0.22 -6.38 11.21
C ASN A 100 -0.94 -5.42 10.26
N ILE A 101 -1.11 -5.82 8.99
CA ILE A 101 -1.80 -5.01 7.99
C ILE A 101 -3.29 -4.83 8.26
N VAL A 102 -3.93 -5.83 8.91
CA VAL A 102 -5.35 -5.78 9.29
C VAL A 102 -5.62 -4.61 10.23
N PHE A 103 -4.60 -4.19 10.99
CA PHE A 103 -4.66 -2.98 11.81
C PHE A 103 -5.01 -1.73 10.99
N PHE A 104 -4.44 -1.61 9.79
CA PHE A 104 -4.67 -0.48 8.90
C PHE A 104 -5.90 -0.65 8.00
N LEU A 105 -6.63 -1.77 8.07
CA LEU A 105 -7.95 -1.90 7.42
C LEU A 105 -9.05 -1.15 8.18
N ASN A 106 -8.78 -0.69 9.40
CA ASN A 106 -9.69 0.16 10.15
C ASN A 106 -9.28 1.64 9.99
N SER A 107 -10.15 2.43 9.35
CA SER A 107 -9.91 3.86 9.11
C SER A 107 -9.67 4.67 10.39
N LYS A 108 -10.21 4.24 11.54
CA LYS A 108 -9.93 4.90 12.84
C LYS A 108 -8.46 4.86 13.23
N ASN A 109 -7.71 3.87 12.74
CA ASN A 109 -6.29 3.74 13.03
C ASN A 109 -5.41 4.66 12.16
N TRP A 110 -6.02 5.38 11.21
CA TRP A 110 -5.36 6.36 10.35
C TRP A 110 -5.49 7.79 10.86
N ILE A 111 -6.39 8.06 11.81
CA ILE A 111 -6.66 9.39 12.34
C ILE A 111 -5.61 9.77 13.38
#